data_AF-A0A7J4QAK3-F1
#
_entry.id   AF-A0A7J4QAK3-F1
#
_cell.length_a   1.000
_cell.length_b   1.000
_cell.length_c   1.000
_cell.angle_alpha   90.00
_cell.angle_beta   90.00
_cell.angle_gamma   90.00
#
_symmetry.space_group_name_H-M   'P 1'
#
loop_
_entity.id
_entity.type
_entity.pdbx_description
1 polymer ?
#
loop_
_entity_poly.entity_id
_entity_poly.type
_entity_poly.pdbx_seq_one_letter_code
_entity_poly.pdbx_strand_id
1 'polypeptide(L)'
;MDKAFLGKFWKKNIQRNIYRVVSDEYASSIKKNGMTPAKDPFKGMHPKIKALYRLMLKLEKEGLVYREKWRDGPVKASYIIKVSRASMDNNYIDFVADYKQALRFKGKWKGGALTNVVFNFCRFLLLNKAKLSGKEQKLVCSLFEWTKKKMGFRNRIMVVKGSSRCFETAKLLLLPKDGRKQYLASPYGSFKHFLKTVRGRFAVYEPYLSRTELGYLRVLGRIGPKEIVRIS
;
A
#
# COMPACT_ATOMS: atom_id res chain seq x y z
N MET A 1 -27.65 -7.44 -17.93
CA MET A 1 -26.29 -7.52 -18.51
C MET A 1 -25.98 -8.97 -18.83
N ASP A 2 -25.60 -9.26 -20.07
CA ASP A 2 -25.41 -10.64 -20.55
C ASP A 2 -24.12 -11.30 -19.98
N LYS A 3 -24.20 -12.61 -19.71
CA LYS A 3 -23.11 -13.44 -19.19
C LYS A 3 -21.95 -13.53 -20.18
N ALA A 4 -22.20 -13.52 -21.50
CA ALA A 4 -21.13 -13.57 -22.49
C ALA A 4 -20.31 -12.26 -22.49
N PHE A 5 -20.98 -11.11 -22.40
CA PHE A 5 -20.31 -9.83 -22.17
C PHE A 5 -19.45 -9.85 -20.91
N LEU A 6 -20.01 -10.27 -19.77
CA LEU A 6 -19.28 -10.36 -18.50
C LEU A 6 -18.08 -11.32 -18.58
N GLY A 7 -18.20 -12.41 -19.34
CA GLY A 7 -17.10 -13.34 -19.61
C GLY A 7 -15.94 -12.69 -20.38
N LYS A 8 -16.24 -11.95 -21.45
CA LYS A 8 -15.24 -11.19 -22.21
C LYS A 8 -14.58 -10.12 -21.33
N PHE A 9 -15.37 -9.39 -20.54
CA PHE A 9 -14.87 -8.39 -19.61
C PHE A 9 -13.93 -8.99 -18.56
N TRP A 10 -14.32 -10.13 -17.95
CA TRP A 10 -13.51 -10.82 -16.94
C TRP A 10 -12.15 -11.26 -17.51
N LYS A 11 -12.12 -11.87 -18.69
CA LYS A 11 -10.86 -12.25 -19.36
C LYS A 11 -9.97 -11.03 -19.60
N LYS A 12 -10.56 -9.92 -20.06
CA LYS A 12 -9.84 -8.68 -20.38
C LYS A 12 -9.33 -7.94 -19.15
N ASN A 13 -10.06 -7.91 -18.03
CA ASN A 13 -9.76 -7.01 -16.91
C ASN A 13 -9.38 -7.72 -15.61
N ILE A 14 -9.84 -8.95 -15.39
CA ILE A 14 -9.64 -9.70 -14.15
C ILE A 14 -8.57 -10.79 -14.30
N GLN A 15 -8.56 -11.54 -15.40
CA GLN A 15 -7.59 -12.63 -15.60
C GLN A 15 -6.14 -12.13 -15.82
N ARG A 16 -5.95 -10.81 -15.90
CA ARG A 16 -4.64 -10.16 -16.01
C ARG A 16 -3.89 -10.22 -14.69
N ASN A 17 -2.60 -9.93 -14.76
CA ASN A 17 -1.73 -9.83 -13.60
C ASN A 17 -2.09 -8.62 -12.73
N ILE A 18 -1.92 -8.80 -11.42
CA ILE A 18 -1.99 -7.77 -10.39
C ILE A 18 -0.63 -7.71 -9.71
N TYR A 19 -0.25 -6.51 -9.26
CA TYR A 19 1.11 -6.18 -8.91
C TYR A 19 1.21 -5.64 -7.50
N ARG A 20 2.33 -5.96 -6.83
CA ARG A 20 2.74 -5.32 -5.58
C ARG A 20 4.23 -5.04 -5.63
N VAL A 21 4.64 -3.90 -5.09
CA VAL A 21 6.06 -3.60 -4.88
C VAL A 21 6.50 -4.19 -3.55
N VAL A 22 7.61 -4.91 -3.57
CA VAL A 22 8.25 -5.51 -2.38
C VAL A 22 9.74 -5.19 -2.36
N SER A 23 10.33 -5.09 -1.17
CA SER A 23 11.78 -4.95 -1.04
C SER A 23 12.46 -6.28 -1.41
N ASP A 24 13.63 -6.22 -2.07
CA ASP A 24 14.43 -7.41 -2.37
C ASP A 24 14.92 -8.11 -1.10
N GLU A 25 15.08 -7.38 0.01
CA GLU A 25 15.32 -7.91 1.36
C GLU A 25 14.36 -9.06 1.71
N TYR A 26 13.10 -8.95 1.28
CA TYR A 26 12.05 -9.92 1.60
C TYR A 26 11.68 -10.84 0.43
N ALA A 27 12.20 -10.58 -0.77
CA ALA A 27 11.76 -11.26 -1.99
C ALA A 27 11.97 -12.78 -1.93
N SER A 28 13.14 -13.24 -1.45
CA SER A 28 13.44 -14.68 -1.34
C SER A 28 12.51 -15.39 -0.35
N SER A 29 12.28 -14.78 0.82
CA SER A 29 11.35 -15.33 1.82
C SER A 29 9.91 -15.37 1.30
N ILE A 30 9.48 -14.32 0.60
CA ILE A 30 8.16 -14.25 -0.02
C ILE A 30 8.00 -15.33 -1.10
N LYS A 31 9.02 -15.53 -1.95
CA LYS A 31 9.00 -16.57 -2.98
C LYS A 31 8.88 -17.97 -2.37
N LYS A 32 9.58 -18.22 -1.26
CA LYS A 32 9.57 -19.52 -0.57
C LYS A 32 8.27 -19.77 0.21
N ASN A 33 7.81 -18.77 0.97
CA ASN A 33 6.79 -18.96 2.02
C ASN A 33 5.43 -18.34 1.67
N GLY A 34 5.37 -17.50 0.62
CA GLY A 34 4.23 -16.64 0.31
C GLY A 34 4.21 -15.37 1.17
N MET A 35 3.07 -14.68 1.18
CA MET A 35 2.83 -13.49 2.02
C MET A 35 1.62 -13.69 2.90
N THR A 36 1.67 -13.19 4.14
CA THR A 36 0.54 -13.20 5.06
C THR A 36 0.39 -11.80 5.65
N PRO A 37 -0.80 -11.17 5.59
CA PRO A 37 -0.98 -9.81 6.11
C PRO A 37 -0.61 -9.63 7.58
N ALA A 38 -0.78 -10.67 8.40
CA ALA A 38 -0.39 -10.64 9.81
C ALA A 38 1.14 -10.65 10.05
N LYS A 39 1.94 -11.00 9.04
CA LYS A 39 3.41 -11.04 9.11
C LYS A 39 4.01 -9.75 8.57
N ASP A 40 3.86 -8.66 9.33
CA ASP A 40 4.49 -7.38 9.02
C ASP A 40 5.99 -7.40 9.43
N PRO A 41 6.93 -7.26 8.48
CA PRO A 41 8.36 -7.26 8.80
C PRO A 41 8.81 -6.04 9.63
N PHE A 42 7.96 -5.02 9.80
CA PHE A 42 8.24 -3.81 10.55
C PHE A 42 7.53 -3.75 11.91
N LYS A 43 6.80 -4.80 12.31
CA LYS A 43 6.03 -4.82 13.56
C LYS A 43 6.86 -4.42 14.79
N GLY A 44 8.13 -4.87 14.87
CA GLY A 44 9.05 -4.49 15.95
C GLY A 44 9.45 -3.01 15.98
N MET A 45 9.33 -2.29 14.86
CA MET A 45 9.62 -0.86 14.75
C MET A 45 8.41 0.03 15.05
N HIS A 46 7.20 -0.54 15.10
CA HIS A 46 5.97 0.22 15.30
C HIS A 46 5.99 1.13 16.54
N PRO A 47 6.50 0.70 17.71
CA PRO A 47 6.56 1.59 18.89
C PRO A 47 7.39 2.86 18.65
N LYS A 48 8.56 2.75 18.01
CA LYS A 48 9.42 3.89 17.68
C LYS A 48 8.77 4.81 16.64
N ILE A 49 8.15 4.23 15.60
CA ILE A 49 7.44 5.00 14.58
C ILE A 49 6.23 5.75 15.18
N LYS A 50 5.48 5.11 16.08
CA LYS A 50 4.37 5.75 16.80
C LYS A 50 4.86 6.88 17.72
N ALA A 51 6.06 6.76 18.30
CA ALA A 51 6.69 7.86 19.03
C ALA A 51 7.06 9.04 18.10
N LEU A 52 7.65 8.75 16.93
CA LEU A 52 7.92 9.78 15.91
C LEU A 52 6.63 10.50 15.47
N TYR A 53 5.54 9.77 15.26
CA TYR A 53 4.26 10.38 14.89
C TYR A 53 3.71 11.29 15.98
N ARG A 54 3.80 10.90 17.25
CA ARG A 54 3.41 11.78 18.37
C ARG A 54 4.25 13.05 18.39
N LEU A 55 5.56 12.95 18.17
CA LEU A 55 6.46 14.09 18.05
C LEU A 55 6.06 15.03 16.90
N MET A 56 5.81 14.50 15.71
CA MET A 56 5.36 15.29 14.55
C MET A 56 4.03 16.01 14.83
N LEU A 57 3.07 15.34 15.48
CA LEU A 57 1.79 15.96 15.83
C LEU A 57 1.95 17.06 16.90
N LYS A 58 2.82 16.85 17.87
CA LYS A 58 3.16 17.87 18.88
C LYS A 58 3.75 19.11 18.20
N LEU A 59 4.77 18.93 17.37
CA LEU A 59 5.45 20.02 16.68
C LEU A 59 4.54 20.75 15.68
N GLU A 60 3.62 20.04 15.01
CA GLU A 60 2.61 20.67 14.15
C GLU A 60 1.68 21.59 14.95
N LYS A 61 1.30 21.21 16.18
CA LYS A 61 0.51 22.07 17.09
C LYS A 61 1.31 23.28 17.59
N GLU A 62 2.62 23.14 17.74
CA GLU A 62 3.55 24.21 18.13
C GLU A 62 3.95 25.09 16.93
N GLY A 63 3.35 24.89 15.75
CA GLY A 63 3.54 25.73 14.56
C GLY A 63 4.63 25.24 13.60
N LEU A 64 5.39 24.19 13.95
CA LEU A 64 6.36 23.58 13.04
C LEU A 64 5.67 22.58 12.10
N VAL A 65 5.18 23.10 10.95
CA VAL A 65 4.33 22.34 10.02
C VAL A 65 5.14 21.68 8.90
N TYR A 66 5.09 20.34 8.83
CA TYR A 66 5.55 19.59 7.66
C TYR A 66 4.44 19.44 6.62
N ARG A 67 4.79 19.60 5.33
CA ARG A 67 3.89 19.41 4.19
C ARG A 67 4.53 18.53 3.13
N GLU A 68 3.72 17.66 2.51
CA GLU A 68 4.11 16.87 1.34
C GLU A 68 3.11 17.09 0.20
N LYS A 69 3.61 17.19 -1.04
CA LYS A 69 2.76 17.29 -2.23
C LYS A 69 2.20 15.90 -2.60
N TRP A 70 0.89 15.73 -2.46
CA TRP A 70 0.16 14.55 -2.93
C TRP A 70 -0.61 14.89 -4.21
N ARG A 71 -1.29 13.89 -4.80
CA ARG A 71 -2.05 14.06 -6.05
C ARG A 71 -3.07 15.19 -5.94
N ASP A 72 -3.78 15.26 -4.81
CA ASP A 72 -4.90 16.16 -4.60
C ASP A 72 -4.49 17.47 -3.92
N GLY A 73 -3.18 17.72 -3.82
CA GLY A 73 -2.61 18.93 -3.22
C GLY A 73 -1.66 18.67 -2.04
N PRO A 74 -1.21 19.74 -1.37
CA PRO A 74 -0.33 19.64 -0.21
C PRO A 74 -1.08 19.10 1.01
N VAL A 75 -0.52 18.09 1.66
CA VAL A 75 -1.06 17.48 2.90
C VAL A 75 -0.14 17.73 4.09
N LYS A 76 -0.71 17.95 5.27
CA LYS A 76 0.03 18.13 6.54
C LYS A 76 0.46 16.79 7.15
N ALA A 77 1.41 16.82 8.08
CA ALA A 77 1.87 15.62 8.78
C ALA A 77 0.72 14.89 9.48
N SER A 78 -0.22 15.59 10.11
CA SER A 78 -1.41 15.01 10.73
C SER A 78 -2.21 14.09 9.79
N TYR A 79 -2.44 14.51 8.54
CA TYR A 79 -3.14 13.71 7.54
C TYR A 79 -2.29 12.50 7.08
N ILE A 80 -0.99 12.71 6.84
CA ILE A 80 -0.06 11.64 6.46
C ILE A 80 -0.01 10.56 7.55
N ILE A 81 0.07 10.98 8.82
CA ILE A 81 0.08 10.10 10.00
C ILE A 81 -1.23 9.32 10.09
N LYS A 82 -2.38 9.98 9.91
CA LYS A 82 -3.70 9.31 9.90
C LYS A 82 -3.72 8.17 8.88
N VAL A 83 -3.28 8.43 7.65
CA VAL A 83 -3.25 7.42 6.57
C VAL A 83 -2.23 6.32 6.86
N SER A 84 -1.04 6.68 7.32
CA SER A 84 0.03 5.71 7.61
C SER A 84 -0.36 4.77 8.76
N ARG A 85 -0.95 5.31 9.84
CA ARG A 85 -1.47 4.52 10.96
C ARG A 85 -2.56 3.55 10.52
N ALA A 86 -3.49 4.00 9.66
CA ALA A 86 -4.51 3.11 9.12
C ALA A 86 -3.90 1.92 8.37
N SER A 87 -2.75 2.08 7.71
CA SER A 87 -2.05 0.95 7.09
C SER A 87 -1.24 0.11 8.07
N MET A 88 -0.61 0.72 9.07
CA MET A 88 0.20 0.00 10.07
C MET A 88 -0.63 -0.80 11.08
N ASP A 89 -1.80 -0.29 11.46
CA ASP A 89 -2.64 -0.86 12.51
C ASP A 89 -3.62 -1.92 11.94
N ASN A 90 -3.61 -2.17 10.62
CA ASN A 90 -4.48 -3.13 9.96
C ASN A 90 -3.70 -4.23 9.24
N ASN A 91 -4.20 -5.46 9.30
CA ASN A 91 -3.59 -6.62 8.66
C ASN A 91 -4.08 -6.78 7.22
N TYR A 92 -3.56 -5.98 6.31
CA TYR A 92 -3.83 -6.16 4.88
C TYR A 92 -2.60 -5.91 4.00
N ILE A 93 -2.66 -6.44 2.78
CA ILE A 93 -1.64 -6.24 1.76
C ILE A 93 -2.32 -5.59 0.54
N ASP A 94 -1.92 -4.36 0.22
CA ASP A 94 -2.42 -3.68 -0.97
C ASP A 94 -1.69 -4.12 -2.25
N PHE A 95 -2.48 -4.23 -3.31
CA PHE A 95 -2.10 -4.55 -4.67
C PHE A 95 -2.70 -3.54 -5.64
N VAL A 96 -2.06 -3.38 -6.81
CA VAL A 96 -2.54 -2.54 -7.91
C VAL A 96 -2.72 -3.35 -9.18
N ALA A 97 -3.80 -3.08 -9.92
CA ALA A 97 -4.06 -3.75 -11.20
C ALA A 97 -3.27 -3.13 -12.37
N ASP A 98 -2.84 -1.88 -12.24
CA ASP A 98 -2.05 -1.18 -13.26
C ASP A 98 -0.54 -1.35 -13.04
N TYR A 99 0.13 -1.94 -14.04
CA TYR A 99 1.57 -2.11 -14.04
C TYR A 99 2.33 -0.78 -14.06
N LYS A 100 1.81 0.24 -14.76
CA LYS A 100 2.45 1.57 -14.79
C LYS A 100 2.42 2.21 -13.40
N GLN A 101 1.34 2.03 -12.65
CA GLN A 101 1.29 2.42 -11.24
C GLN A 101 2.30 1.65 -10.38
N ALA A 102 2.43 0.33 -10.56
CA ALA A 102 3.43 -0.47 -9.85
C ALA A 102 4.87 -0.01 -10.14
N LEU A 103 5.20 0.32 -11.39
CA LEU A 103 6.51 0.86 -11.78
C LEU A 103 6.79 2.21 -11.10
N ARG A 104 5.81 3.11 -11.06
CA ARG A 104 5.94 4.39 -10.34
C ARG A 104 6.24 4.17 -8.86
N PHE A 105 5.55 3.23 -8.21
CA PHE A 105 5.80 2.88 -6.81
C PHE A 105 7.18 2.25 -6.61
N LYS A 106 7.62 1.39 -7.53
CA LYS A 106 8.95 0.77 -7.52
C LYS A 106 10.05 1.83 -7.49
N GLY A 107 9.92 2.87 -8.31
CA GLY A 107 10.88 3.98 -8.36
C GLY A 107 10.78 4.95 -7.18
N LYS A 108 9.57 5.30 -6.75
CA LYS A 108 9.35 6.36 -5.75
C LYS A 108 9.63 5.92 -4.31
N TRP A 109 9.29 4.70 -3.92
CA TRP A 109 9.24 4.29 -2.52
C TRP A 109 10.26 3.22 -2.17
N LYS A 110 11.56 3.56 -2.25
CA LYS A 110 12.64 2.65 -1.83
C LYS A 110 12.44 2.18 -0.39
N GLY A 111 12.54 0.88 -0.14
CA GLY A 111 12.25 0.28 1.18
C GLY A 111 10.77 0.28 1.57
N GLY A 112 9.86 0.69 0.68
CA GLY A 112 8.41 0.74 0.91
C GLY A 112 7.88 2.10 1.36
N ALA A 113 6.55 2.27 1.27
CA ALA A 113 5.87 3.53 1.56
C ALA A 113 6.08 4.00 3.02
N LEU A 114 5.98 3.09 3.99
CA LEU A 114 6.19 3.41 5.41
C LEU A 114 7.60 3.95 5.67
N THR A 115 8.62 3.26 5.16
CA THR A 115 10.02 3.67 5.26
C THR A 115 10.23 5.07 4.71
N ASN A 116 9.65 5.38 3.55
CA ASN A 116 9.76 6.71 2.94
C ASN A 116 9.09 7.81 3.77
N VAL A 117 7.91 7.55 4.35
CA VAL A 117 7.24 8.51 5.26
C VAL A 117 8.12 8.78 6.48
N VAL A 118 8.64 7.74 7.12
CA VAL A 118 9.52 7.87 8.28
C VAL A 118 10.79 8.63 7.92
N PHE A 119 11.40 8.34 6.76
CA PHE A 119 12.61 9.00 6.29
C PHE A 119 12.38 10.51 6.12
N ASN A 120 11.29 10.89 5.47
CA ASN A 120 10.95 12.28 5.21
C ASN A 120 10.70 13.06 6.50
N PHE A 121 9.96 12.47 7.45
CA PHE A 121 9.77 13.07 8.77
C PHE A 121 11.10 13.22 9.52
N CYS A 122 11.93 12.19 9.56
CA CYS A 122 13.23 12.28 10.19
C CYS A 122 14.10 13.36 9.55
N ARG A 123 14.17 13.42 8.22
CA ARG A 123 14.91 14.45 7.49
C ARG A 123 14.42 15.86 7.84
N PHE A 124 13.10 16.08 7.87
CA PHE A 124 12.52 17.36 8.26
C PHE A 124 12.91 17.75 9.69
N LEU A 125 12.83 16.82 10.64
CA LEU A 125 13.18 17.06 12.04
C LEU A 125 14.69 17.28 12.24
N LEU A 126 15.55 16.61 11.46
CA LEU A 126 17.00 16.81 11.48
C LEU A 126 17.42 18.16 10.90
N LEU A 127 16.59 18.83 10.11
CA LEU A 127 16.81 20.23 9.72
C LEU A 127 16.37 21.21 10.81
N ASN A 128 15.56 20.75 11.76
CA ASN A 128 14.99 21.55 12.84
C ASN A 128 15.45 21.04 14.23
N LYS A 129 16.68 20.51 14.34
CA LYS A 129 17.17 19.84 15.56
C LYS A 129 17.08 20.69 16.81
N ALA A 130 17.22 22.01 16.70
CA ALA A 130 17.10 22.95 17.82
C ALA A 130 15.72 22.92 18.50
N LYS A 131 14.68 22.43 17.80
CA LYS A 131 13.32 22.26 18.35
C LYS A 131 13.12 20.91 19.05
N LEU A 132 14.18 20.09 19.17
CA LEU A 132 14.11 18.72 19.70
C LEU A 132 14.96 18.59 20.97
N SER A 133 14.41 17.93 21.97
CA SER A 133 15.17 17.46 23.15
C SER A 133 16.19 16.40 22.76
N GLY A 134 17.21 16.18 23.60
CA GLY A 134 18.23 15.14 23.35
C GLY A 134 17.65 13.73 23.18
N LYS A 135 16.56 13.39 23.89
CA LYS A 135 15.84 12.11 23.73
C LYS A 135 15.14 12.01 22.37
N GLU A 136 14.48 13.08 21.93
CA GLU A 136 13.82 13.15 20.62
C GLU A 136 14.85 13.09 19.48
N GLN A 137 15.98 13.77 19.60
CA GLN A 137 17.08 13.69 18.63
C GLN A 137 17.61 12.26 18.50
N LYS A 138 17.86 11.57 19.62
CA LYS A 138 18.30 10.15 19.61
C LYS A 138 17.29 9.24 18.90
N LEU A 139 15.99 9.42 19.17
CA LEU A 139 14.92 8.69 18.48
C LEU A 139 14.94 8.95 16.97
N VAL A 140 14.99 10.22 16.56
CA VAL A 140 14.99 10.64 15.16
C VAL A 140 16.21 10.09 14.42
N CYS A 141 17.41 10.21 14.99
CA CYS A 141 18.63 9.66 14.40
C CYS A 141 18.56 8.13 14.25
N SER A 142 18.11 7.41 15.29
CA SER A 142 17.96 5.94 15.23
C SER A 142 16.99 5.51 14.12
N LEU A 143 15.86 6.20 13.98
CA LEU A 143 14.89 5.93 12.90
C LEU A 143 15.45 6.32 11.53
N PHE A 144 16.20 7.42 11.43
CA PHE A 144 16.83 7.85 10.19
C PHE A 144 17.83 6.82 9.67
N GLU A 145 18.71 6.29 10.51
CA GLU A 145 19.63 5.21 10.15
C GLU A 145 18.90 3.94 9.73
N TRP A 146 17.85 3.56 10.48
CA TRP A 146 17.00 2.45 10.11
C TRP A 146 16.39 2.65 8.72
N THR A 147 15.86 3.84 8.40
CA THR A 147 15.31 4.11 7.07
C THR A 147 16.37 4.07 5.97
N LYS A 148 17.57 4.62 6.21
CA LYS A 148 18.68 4.54 5.24
C LYS A 148 19.05 3.09 4.93
N LYS A 149 19.16 2.23 5.95
CA LYS A 149 19.37 0.79 5.77
C LYS A 149 18.27 0.17 4.91
N LYS A 150 17.00 0.46 5.20
CA LYS A 150 15.85 -0.09 4.45
C LYS A 150 15.74 0.43 3.02
N MET A 151 16.14 1.68 2.78
CA MET A 151 16.15 2.29 1.44
C MET A 151 17.32 1.83 0.57
N GLY A 152 18.34 1.19 1.16
CA GLY A 152 19.46 0.57 0.43
C GLY A 152 19.06 -0.65 -0.39
N PHE A 153 17.97 -1.31 -0.01
CA PHE A 153 17.41 -2.46 -0.73
C PHE A 153 16.66 -2.04 -1.99
N ARG A 154 16.81 -2.82 -3.07
CA ARG A 154 16.10 -2.53 -4.32
C ARG A 154 14.64 -2.95 -4.18
N ASN A 155 13.75 -2.22 -4.83
CA ASN A 155 12.37 -2.65 -4.97
C ASN A 155 12.22 -3.63 -6.13
N ARG A 156 11.35 -4.62 -5.96
CA ARG A 156 10.93 -5.61 -6.96
C ARG A 156 9.41 -5.56 -7.13
N ILE A 157 8.92 -5.97 -8.29
CA ILE A 157 7.49 -6.14 -8.55
C ILE A 157 7.15 -7.61 -8.41
N MET A 158 6.34 -7.93 -7.40
CA MET A 158 5.67 -9.19 -7.26
C MET A 158 4.41 -9.23 -8.14
N VAL A 159 4.20 -10.35 -8.81
CA VAL A 159 3.11 -10.57 -9.75
C VAL A 159 2.25 -11.75 -9.30
N VAL A 160 0.93 -11.54 -9.25
CA VAL A 160 -0.07 -12.57 -8.96
C VAL A 160 -1.15 -12.50 -10.04
N LYS A 161 -1.65 -13.64 -10.52
CA LYS A 161 -2.77 -13.64 -11.48
C LYS A 161 -4.04 -13.12 -10.79
N GLY A 162 -4.73 -12.16 -11.39
CA GLY A 162 -5.97 -11.61 -10.84
C GLY A 162 -7.12 -12.60 -10.76
N SER A 163 -7.03 -13.72 -11.47
CA SER A 163 -7.94 -14.86 -11.33
C SER A 163 -7.65 -15.76 -10.12
N SER A 164 -6.62 -15.46 -9.33
CA SER A 164 -6.26 -16.25 -8.15
C SER A 164 -7.37 -16.23 -7.10
N ARG A 165 -7.69 -17.41 -6.55
CA ARG A 165 -8.70 -17.54 -5.47
C ARG A 165 -8.31 -16.81 -4.20
N CYS A 166 -7.02 -16.50 -3.99
CA CYS A 166 -6.59 -15.74 -2.82
C CYS A 166 -7.17 -14.31 -2.79
N PHE A 167 -7.71 -13.81 -3.91
CA PHE A 167 -8.36 -12.51 -4.01
C PHE A 167 -9.88 -12.53 -3.81
N GLU A 168 -10.52 -13.69 -3.67
CA GLU A 168 -11.98 -13.77 -3.50
C GLU A 168 -12.42 -13.25 -2.11
N THR A 169 -11.54 -13.29 -1.11
CA THR A 169 -11.76 -12.75 0.25
C THR A 169 -11.23 -11.32 0.43
N ALA A 170 -10.60 -10.75 -0.60
CA ALA A 170 -10.06 -9.40 -0.55
C ALA A 170 -11.17 -8.34 -0.60
N LYS A 171 -10.79 -7.09 -0.32
CA LYS A 171 -11.64 -5.92 -0.53
C LYS A 171 -11.07 -5.06 -1.65
N LEU A 172 -11.94 -4.45 -2.44
CA LEU A 172 -11.56 -3.42 -3.40
C LEU A 172 -11.76 -2.05 -2.74
N LEU A 173 -10.67 -1.33 -2.49
CA LEU A 173 -10.70 0.07 -2.06
C LEU A 173 -10.85 0.94 -3.30
N LEU A 174 -11.97 1.64 -3.40
CA LEU A 174 -12.28 2.60 -4.45
C LEU A 174 -11.80 3.98 -4.03
N LEU A 175 -11.11 4.68 -4.93
CA LEU A 175 -10.73 6.07 -4.77
C LEU A 175 -11.37 6.91 -5.88
N PRO A 176 -12.68 7.20 -5.78
CA PRO A 176 -13.36 8.10 -6.68
C PRO A 176 -12.74 9.50 -6.64
N LYS A 177 -12.96 10.27 -7.72
CA LYS A 177 -12.42 11.63 -7.86
C LYS A 177 -12.96 12.61 -6.82
N ASP A 178 -14.14 12.34 -6.25
CA ASP A 178 -14.74 13.13 -5.17
C ASP A 178 -14.04 12.93 -3.80
N GLY A 179 -13.06 12.02 -3.74
CA GLY A 179 -12.27 11.74 -2.54
C GLY A 179 -12.95 10.79 -1.53
N ARG A 180 -14.20 10.35 -1.77
CA ARG A 180 -14.94 9.48 -0.84
C ARG A 180 -14.53 8.03 -1.00
N LYS A 181 -13.63 7.58 -0.13
CA LYS A 181 -13.16 6.18 -0.11
C LYS A 181 -14.31 5.21 0.11
N GLN A 182 -14.42 4.18 -0.72
CA GLN A 182 -15.39 3.10 -0.54
C GLN A 182 -14.70 1.75 -0.50
N TYR A 183 -15.26 0.80 0.25
CA TYR A 183 -14.75 -0.56 0.35
C TYR A 183 -15.81 -1.54 -0.14
N LEU A 184 -15.49 -2.25 -1.21
CA LEU A 184 -16.37 -3.27 -1.79
C LEU A 184 -15.76 -4.67 -1.68
N ALA A 185 -16.58 -5.70 -1.85
CA ALA A 185 -16.07 -7.05 -2.08
C ALA A 185 -15.22 -7.07 -3.35
N SER A 186 -14.10 -7.79 -3.32
CA SER A 186 -13.23 -7.95 -4.48
C SER A 186 -13.93 -8.73 -5.59
N PRO A 187 -13.98 -8.22 -6.83
CA PRO A 187 -14.47 -8.97 -7.99
C PRO A 187 -13.38 -9.85 -8.63
N TYR A 188 -12.15 -9.83 -8.09
CA TYR A 188 -11.04 -10.67 -8.54
C TYR A 188 -11.18 -12.10 -8.02
N GLY A 189 -10.56 -13.05 -8.73
CA GLY A 189 -10.72 -14.49 -8.50
C GLY A 189 -11.41 -15.18 -9.66
N SER A 190 -12.10 -16.28 -9.37
CA SER A 190 -12.78 -17.09 -10.38
C SER A 190 -13.90 -16.32 -11.10
N PHE A 191 -14.24 -16.74 -12.32
CA PHE A 191 -15.37 -16.15 -13.05
C PHE A 191 -16.71 -16.31 -12.31
N LYS A 192 -16.91 -17.44 -11.61
CA LYS A 192 -18.09 -17.67 -10.76
C LYS A 192 -18.18 -16.62 -9.64
N HIS A 193 -17.06 -16.35 -8.97
CA HIS A 193 -17.00 -15.32 -7.93
C HIS A 193 -17.22 -13.91 -8.49
N PHE A 194 -16.63 -13.60 -9.64
CA PHE A 194 -16.85 -12.34 -10.34
C PHE A 194 -18.34 -12.09 -10.62
N LEU A 195 -19.04 -13.05 -11.25
CA LEU A 195 -20.46 -12.94 -11.56
C LEU A 195 -21.31 -12.69 -10.31
N LYS A 196 -21.01 -13.40 -9.21
CA LYS A 196 -21.70 -13.20 -7.93
C LYS A 196 -21.47 -11.79 -7.38
N THR A 197 -20.23 -11.32 -7.43
CA THR A 197 -19.81 -10.06 -6.80
C THR A 197 -20.36 -8.83 -7.53
N VAL A 198 -20.39 -8.85 -8.87
CA VAL A 198 -20.85 -7.70 -9.67
C VAL A 198 -22.36 -7.70 -9.94
N ARG A 199 -23.10 -8.72 -9.48
CA ARG A 199 -24.54 -8.87 -9.74
C ARG A 199 -25.31 -7.61 -9.30
N GLY A 200 -25.99 -6.97 -10.25
CA GLY A 200 -26.75 -5.73 -10.03
C GLY A 200 -25.89 -4.49 -9.73
N ARG A 201 -24.55 -4.59 -9.74
CA ARG A 201 -23.64 -3.52 -9.31
C ARG A 201 -22.45 -3.31 -10.23
N PHE A 202 -22.44 -3.91 -11.42
CA PHE A 202 -21.31 -3.86 -12.35
C PHE A 202 -20.83 -2.44 -12.66
N ALA A 203 -21.75 -1.49 -12.87
CA ALA A 203 -21.42 -0.08 -13.14
C ALA A 203 -20.57 0.57 -12.04
N VAL A 204 -20.69 0.11 -10.78
CA VAL A 204 -19.86 0.61 -9.67
C VAL A 204 -18.42 0.09 -9.79
N TYR A 205 -18.23 -1.13 -10.29
CA TYR A 205 -16.92 -1.77 -10.40
C TYR A 205 -16.17 -1.37 -11.67
N GLU A 206 -16.89 -1.20 -12.78
CA GLU A 206 -16.32 -1.05 -14.10
C GLU A 206 -15.21 0.01 -14.21
N PRO A 207 -15.36 1.24 -13.68
CA PRO A 207 -14.32 2.26 -13.82
C PRO A 207 -12.97 1.84 -13.22
N TYR A 208 -13.01 1.09 -12.12
CA TYR A 208 -11.82 0.63 -11.41
C TYR A 208 -11.19 -0.60 -12.07
N LEU A 209 -12.02 -1.50 -12.58
CA LEU A 209 -11.55 -2.70 -13.28
C LEU A 209 -11.01 -2.39 -14.67
N SER A 210 -11.61 -1.41 -15.35
CA SER A 210 -11.15 -0.84 -16.61
C SER A 210 -10.04 0.20 -16.44
N ARG A 211 -9.67 0.53 -15.18
CA ARG A 211 -8.55 1.41 -14.81
C ARG A 211 -8.71 2.86 -15.24
N THR A 212 -9.93 3.32 -15.45
CA THR A 212 -10.25 4.74 -15.65
C THR A 212 -10.26 5.48 -14.32
N GLU A 213 -10.50 4.76 -13.22
CA GLU A 213 -10.35 5.26 -11.84
C GLU A 213 -9.35 4.44 -11.01
N LEU A 214 -8.85 5.05 -9.93
CA LEU A 214 -7.88 4.40 -9.06
C LEU A 214 -8.60 3.48 -8.06
N GLY A 215 -8.11 2.25 -7.98
CA GLY A 215 -8.53 1.30 -6.95
C GLY A 215 -7.35 0.47 -6.47
N TYR A 216 -7.45 0.00 -5.23
CA TYR A 216 -6.48 -0.91 -4.62
C TYR A 216 -7.17 -2.20 -4.23
N LEU A 217 -6.52 -3.32 -4.54
CA LEU A 217 -6.96 -4.61 -4.05
C LEU A 217 -6.31 -4.88 -2.70
N ARG A 218 -7.12 -4.91 -1.65
CA ARG A 218 -6.71 -5.07 -0.26
C ARG A 218 -6.89 -6.53 0.16
N VAL A 219 -5.80 -7.27 0.17
CA VAL A 219 -5.79 -8.70 0.48
C VAL A 219 -5.73 -8.90 1.99
N LEU A 220 -6.71 -9.65 2.50
CA LEU A 220 -6.88 -9.94 3.94
C LEU A 220 -6.37 -11.34 4.32
N GLY A 221 -6.30 -12.24 3.35
CA GLY A 221 -5.84 -13.62 3.53
C GLY A 221 -4.38 -13.84 3.16
N ARG A 222 -3.91 -15.07 3.41
CA ARG A 222 -2.58 -15.52 2.96
C ARG A 222 -2.55 -15.68 1.44
N ILE A 223 -1.43 -15.26 0.84
CA ILE A 223 -1.06 -15.52 -0.55
C ILE A 223 0.00 -16.62 -0.53
N GLY A 224 -0.34 -17.81 -1.02
CA GLY A 224 0.60 -18.93 -1.06
C GLY A 224 1.72 -18.70 -2.10
N PRO A 225 2.88 -19.37 -1.95
CA PRO A 225 3.99 -19.21 -2.89
C PRO A 225 3.61 -19.62 -4.32
N LYS A 226 2.74 -20.62 -4.48
CA LYS A 226 2.23 -21.08 -5.79
C LYS A 226 1.37 -20.04 -6.52
N GLU A 227 0.82 -19.06 -5.82
CA GLU A 227 0.03 -17.97 -6.43
C GLU A 227 0.93 -16.86 -6.99
N ILE A 228 2.19 -16.80 -6.54
CA ILE A 228 3.15 -15.79 -6.95
C ILE A 228 3.78 -16.25 -8.26
N VAL A 229 3.42 -15.58 -9.35
CA VAL A 229 3.92 -15.89 -10.70
C VAL A 229 5.41 -15.57 -10.81
N ARG A 230 5.82 -14.39 -10.32
CA ARG A 230 7.22 -13.96 -10.29
C ARG A 230 7.45 -12.75 -9.38
N ILE A 231 8.72 -12.47 -9.10
CA ILE A 231 9.20 -11.25 -8.44
C ILE A 231 10.37 -10.69 -9.26
N SER A 232 10.26 -9.46 -9.78
CA SER A 232 11.23 -8.86 -10.74
C SER A 232 11.60 -7.41 -10.50
#